data_AF-A0A8T2XDN4-F1
#
_entry.id   AF-A0A8T2XDN4-F1
#
_cell.length_a   1.000
_cell.length_b   1.000
_cell.length_c   1.000
_cell.angle_alpha   90.00
_cell.angle_beta   90.00
_cell.angle_gamma   90.00
#
_symmetry.space_group_name_H-M   'P 1'
#
loop_
_entity.id
_entity.type
_entity.pdbx_description
1 polymer ?
#
loop_
_entity_poly.entity_id
_entity_poly.type
_entity_poly.pdbx_seq_one_letter_code
_entity_poly.pdbx_strand_id
1 'polypeptide(L)'
;MANNNAGGSVDNTFRRKFDPEEYLERAREREKQEAEGRGKSKSKGPPVQRKPLKHRDYEVDLDSRLGKTQVVTPIAPLSQQAGYYCSVCECVVKDSANYLDHINGKKHQRALGMSMRVERASLQQVLANFLKKNFHLRMGDLN
;
A
#
# COMPACT_ATOMS: atom_id res chain seq x y z
N MET A 1 -24.08 -27.56 63.21
CA MET A 1 -24.39 -26.83 61.96
C MET A 1 -24.08 -25.36 62.18
N ALA A 2 -23.01 -24.83 61.58
CA ALA A 2 -22.77 -23.40 61.46
C ALA A 2 -21.93 -23.20 60.19
N ASN A 3 -22.60 -22.71 59.15
CA ASN A 3 -22.09 -22.52 57.81
C ASN A 3 -21.55 -21.08 57.72
N ASN A 4 -20.25 -20.88 57.50
CA ASN A 4 -19.68 -19.54 57.30
C ASN A 4 -18.99 -19.49 55.94
N ASN A 5 -19.74 -18.94 54.98
CA ASN A 5 -19.35 -18.62 53.63
C ASN A 5 -18.34 -17.46 53.66
N ALA A 6 -17.05 -17.77 53.62
CA ALA A 6 -15.99 -16.77 53.50
C ALA A 6 -15.88 -16.34 52.02
N GLY A 7 -16.50 -15.21 51.70
CA GLY A 7 -16.35 -14.55 50.40
C GLY A 7 -14.88 -14.24 50.13
N GLY A 8 -14.38 -14.67 48.97
CA GLY A 8 -13.03 -14.38 48.50
C GLY A 8 -12.85 -12.88 48.27
N SER A 9 -12.11 -12.23 49.17
CA SER A 9 -11.54 -10.90 48.94
C SER A 9 -10.55 -11.00 47.79
N VAL A 10 -10.86 -10.36 46.66
CA VAL A 10 -9.89 -10.16 45.59
C VAL A 10 -8.98 -9.01 45.98
N ASP A 11 -7.79 -9.35 46.48
CA ASP A 11 -6.77 -8.39 46.94
C ASP A 11 -6.09 -7.68 45.74
N ASN A 12 -6.82 -6.79 45.08
CA ASN A 12 -6.35 -5.97 43.96
C ASN A 12 -5.72 -4.64 44.43
N THR A 13 -4.77 -4.72 45.37
CA THR A 13 -4.05 -3.53 45.87
C THR A 13 -2.56 -3.78 46.11
N PHE A 14 -1.92 -4.57 45.26
CA PHE A 14 -0.46 -4.63 45.23
C PHE A 14 0.09 -3.61 44.21
N ARG A 15 0.68 -2.53 44.72
CA ARG A 15 1.50 -1.60 43.93
C ARG A 15 2.58 -2.42 43.22
N ARG A 16 2.54 -2.47 41.87
CA ARG A 16 3.55 -3.19 41.07
C ARG A 16 4.94 -2.75 41.53
N LYS A 17 5.67 -3.67 42.16
CA LYS A 17 7.08 -3.46 42.51
C LYS A 17 7.86 -3.63 41.21
N PHE A 18 8.70 -2.65 40.90
CA PHE A 18 9.53 -2.69 39.71
C PHE A 18 10.67 -3.66 40.00
N ASP A 19 10.61 -4.86 39.41
CA ASP A 19 11.64 -5.88 39.57
C ASP A 19 12.74 -5.69 38.52
N PRO A 20 13.94 -5.22 38.88
CA PRO A 20 14.96 -4.77 37.92
C PRO A 20 15.48 -5.89 36.99
N GLU A 21 15.50 -7.14 37.46
CA GLU A 21 15.88 -8.32 36.68
C GLU A 21 14.96 -8.55 35.48
N GLU A 22 13.64 -8.48 35.67
CA GLU A 22 12.65 -8.68 34.60
C GLU A 22 12.81 -7.63 33.49
N TYR A 23 13.05 -6.38 33.87
CA TYR A 23 13.24 -5.30 32.91
C TYR A 23 14.58 -5.41 32.15
N LEU A 24 15.63 -5.92 32.79
CA LEU A 24 16.90 -6.21 32.12
C LEU A 24 16.79 -7.38 31.15
N GLU A 25 16.04 -8.43 31.49
CA GLU A 25 15.72 -9.53 30.56
C GLU A 25 14.87 -9.04 29.39
N ARG A 26 13.83 -8.24 29.67
CA ARG A 26 12.97 -7.66 28.64
C ARG A 26 13.71 -6.69 27.72
N ALA A 27 14.73 -5.98 28.22
CA ALA A 27 15.60 -5.14 27.42
C ALA A 27 16.52 -5.99 26.52
N ARG A 28 17.14 -7.05 27.06
CA ARG A 28 17.96 -7.99 26.30
C ARG A 28 17.16 -8.73 25.23
N GLU A 29 15.91 -9.09 25.52
CA GLU A 29 15.02 -9.73 24.57
C GLU A 29 14.64 -8.79 23.41
N ARG A 30 14.38 -7.51 23.71
CA ARG A 30 14.15 -6.48 22.69
C ARG A 30 15.37 -6.27 21.80
N GLU A 31 16.58 -6.23 22.39
CA GLU A 31 17.83 -6.08 21.64
C GLU A 31 18.09 -7.29 20.72
N LYS A 32 17.83 -8.52 21.20
CA LYS A 32 17.88 -9.72 20.36
C LYS A 32 16.89 -9.67 19.18
N GLN A 33 15.64 -9.29 19.43
CA GLN A 33 14.63 -9.17 18.37
C GLN A 33 15.00 -8.10 17.33
N GLU A 34 15.56 -6.97 17.77
CA GLU A 34 16.06 -5.92 16.87
C GLU A 34 17.29 -6.37 16.06
N ALA A 35 18.21 -7.12 16.67
CA ALA A 35 19.38 -7.69 16.01
C ALA A 35 18.99 -8.75 14.95
N GLU A 36 18.06 -9.65 15.28
CA GLU A 36 17.52 -10.66 14.36
C GLU A 36 16.69 -10.03 13.22
N GLY A 37 15.97 -8.93 13.50
CA GLY A 37 15.27 -8.15 12.48
C GLY A 37 16.20 -7.39 11.53
N ARG A 38 17.34 -6.91 12.03
CA ARG A 38 18.37 -6.21 11.22
C ARG A 38 19.07 -7.15 10.24
N GLY A 39 19.29 -8.42 10.61
CA GLY A 39 19.94 -9.41 9.74
C GLY A 39 19.10 -9.84 8.53
N LYS A 40 17.78 -9.97 8.71
CA LYS A 40 16.85 -10.41 7.64
C LYS A 40 16.56 -9.35 6.57
N SER A 41 16.86 -8.08 6.81
CA SER A 41 16.57 -6.98 5.86
C SER A 41 17.69 -6.70 4.84
N LYS A 42 18.87 -7.30 5.02
CA LYS A 42 20.04 -7.08 4.14
C LYS A 42 20.28 -8.17 3.09
N SER A 43 19.64 -9.34 3.18
CA SER A 43 19.61 -10.31 2.07
C SER A 43 18.55 -9.89 1.04
N LYS A 44 18.73 -8.72 0.44
CA LYS A 44 18.08 -8.43 -0.84
C LYS A 44 18.55 -9.51 -1.80
N GLY A 45 17.65 -10.42 -2.18
CA GLY A 45 17.93 -11.47 -3.15
C GLY A 45 18.48 -10.92 -4.47
N PRO A 46 18.78 -11.80 -5.44
CA PRO A 46 19.33 -11.42 -6.73
C PRO A 46 18.54 -10.23 -7.32
N PRO A 47 19.21 -9.24 -7.91
CA PRO A 47 18.53 -8.08 -8.47
C PRO A 47 17.52 -8.55 -9.52
N VAL A 48 16.24 -8.60 -9.12
CA VAL A 48 15.16 -9.00 -10.00
C VAL A 48 15.16 -8.01 -11.16
N GLN A 49 15.54 -8.49 -12.35
CA GLN A 49 15.45 -7.71 -13.58
C GLN A 49 13.97 -7.45 -13.84
N ARG A 50 13.50 -6.31 -13.36
CA ARG A 50 12.13 -5.87 -13.57
C ARG A 50 11.96 -5.44 -15.01
N LYS A 51 10.88 -5.91 -15.63
CA LYS A 51 10.55 -5.54 -17.01
C LYS A 51 10.44 -4.01 -17.13
N PRO A 52 10.84 -3.43 -18.28
CA PRO A 52 10.73 -2.00 -18.53
C PRO A 52 9.27 -1.53 -18.49
N LEU A 53 9.08 -0.24 -18.19
CA LEU A 53 7.77 0.37 -18.06
C LEU A 53 7.02 0.32 -19.39
N LYS A 54 5.84 -0.30 -19.40
CA LYS A 54 4.89 -0.25 -20.53
C LYS A 54 3.83 0.81 -20.27
N HIS A 55 3.29 1.40 -21.35
CA HIS A 55 2.10 2.23 -21.24
C HIS A 55 0.90 1.38 -20.79
N ARG A 56 -0.07 2.02 -20.13
CA ARG A 56 -1.31 1.37 -19.76
C ARG A 56 -2.19 1.25 -20.99
N ASP A 57 -2.78 0.07 -21.18
CA ASP A 57 -3.70 -0.22 -22.29
C ASP A 57 -5.17 0.03 -21.91
N TYR A 58 -5.43 0.39 -20.64
CA TYR A 58 -6.78 0.65 -20.12
C TYR A 58 -6.90 2.07 -19.58
N GLU A 59 -8.08 2.65 -19.77
CA GLU A 59 -8.46 3.93 -19.21
C GLU A 59 -8.92 3.76 -17.76
N VAL A 60 -8.61 4.75 -16.92
CA VAL A 60 -8.97 4.72 -15.50
C VAL A 60 -10.24 5.52 -15.30
N ASP A 61 -11.35 4.84 -15.06
CA ASP A 61 -12.66 5.47 -14.90
C ASP A 61 -12.80 6.15 -13.52
N LEU A 62 -12.53 7.46 -13.48
CA LEU A 62 -12.69 8.30 -12.29
C LEU A 62 -14.09 8.92 -12.19
N ASP A 63 -14.80 9.02 -13.31
CA ASP A 63 -16.04 9.80 -13.42
C ASP A 63 -17.28 9.03 -12.94
N SER A 64 -17.20 7.71 -12.87
CA SER A 64 -18.32 6.83 -12.50
C SER A 64 -18.89 7.07 -11.09
N ARG A 65 -18.14 7.75 -10.23
CA ARG A 65 -18.51 8.08 -8.84
C ARG A 65 -18.82 9.57 -8.61
N LEU A 66 -18.77 10.40 -9.65
CA LEU A 66 -19.15 11.81 -9.54
C LEU A 66 -20.66 11.93 -9.30
N GLY A 67 -21.06 12.82 -8.39
CA GLY A 67 -22.45 13.10 -8.07
C GLY A 67 -23.19 12.03 -7.25
N LYS A 68 -22.53 10.94 -6.85
CA LYS A 68 -23.12 9.88 -6.01
C LYS A 68 -22.78 10.09 -4.54
N THR A 69 -23.78 10.09 -3.67
CA THR A 69 -23.59 10.10 -2.22
C THR A 69 -23.55 8.66 -1.69
N GLN A 70 -22.45 8.31 -1.01
CA GLN A 70 -22.28 6.98 -0.40
C GLN A 70 -22.20 7.13 1.11
N VAL A 71 -23.03 6.37 1.84
CA VAL A 71 -22.97 6.31 3.30
C VAL A 71 -21.80 5.42 3.70
N VAL A 72 -20.83 5.97 4.42
CA VAL A 72 -19.64 5.22 4.88
C VAL A 72 -19.81 4.85 6.35
N THR A 73 -19.86 3.56 6.63
CA THR A 73 -19.84 3.03 8.01
C THR A 73 -18.40 2.80 8.47
N PRO A 74 -18.05 3.04 9.75
CA PRO A 74 -16.67 2.95 10.24
C PRO A 74 -16.09 1.52 10.26
N ILE A 75 -16.94 0.49 10.17
CA ILE A 75 -16.56 -0.94 10.18
C ILE A 75 -16.47 -1.50 8.75
N ALA A 76 -16.75 -0.70 7.72
CA ALA A 76 -16.74 -1.18 6.34
C ALA A 76 -15.32 -1.58 5.87
N PRO A 77 -15.21 -2.61 5.02
CA PRO A 77 -13.95 -2.98 4.38
C PRO A 77 -13.35 -1.79 3.62
N LEU A 78 -12.02 -1.76 3.53
CA LEU A 78 -11.26 -0.63 2.97
C LEU A 78 -11.69 -0.24 1.54
N SER A 79 -12.24 -1.18 0.78
CA SER A 79 -12.77 -0.96 -0.58
C SER A 79 -14.06 -0.14 -0.65
N GLN A 80 -14.82 -0.06 0.46
CA GLN A 80 -16.08 0.67 0.59
C GLN A 80 -15.94 1.99 1.35
N GLN A 81 -14.71 2.34 1.75
CA GLN A 81 -14.45 3.65 2.36
C GLN A 81 -14.48 4.76 1.31
N ALA A 82 -14.76 5.98 1.76
CA ALA A 82 -14.74 7.16 0.89
C ALA A 82 -13.35 7.35 0.28
N GLY A 83 -13.25 7.18 -1.05
CA GLY A 83 -12.06 7.42 -1.84
C GLY A 83 -11.85 6.42 -2.97
N TYR A 84 -10.69 6.51 -3.61
CA TYR A 84 -10.21 5.60 -4.64
C TYR A 84 -9.38 4.49 -3.99
N TYR A 85 -9.81 3.25 -4.19
CA TYR A 85 -9.11 2.07 -3.68
C TYR A 85 -8.10 1.54 -4.69
N CYS A 86 -6.89 1.24 -4.23
CA CYS A 86 -5.87 0.55 -5.02
C CYS A 86 -5.73 -0.90 -4.54
N SER A 87 -6.00 -1.87 -5.42
CA SER A 87 -5.90 -3.30 -5.11
C SER A 87 -4.46 -3.80 -4.92
N VAL A 88 -3.48 -3.14 -5.55
CA VAL A 88 -2.07 -3.57 -5.51
C VAL A 88 -1.38 -3.11 -4.24
N CYS A 89 -1.75 -1.95 -3.71
CA CYS A 89 -1.11 -1.35 -2.53
C CYS A 89 -1.99 -1.37 -1.28
N GLU A 90 -3.20 -1.93 -1.37
CA GLU A 90 -4.18 -2.04 -0.29
C GLU A 90 -4.40 -0.71 0.47
N CYS A 91 -4.44 0.40 -0.28
CA CYS A 91 -4.59 1.73 0.29
C CYS A 91 -5.74 2.50 -0.35
N VAL A 92 -6.37 3.37 0.44
CA VAL A 92 -7.40 4.30 -0.03
C VAL A 92 -6.80 5.67 -0.19
N VAL A 93 -6.95 6.22 -1.38
CA VAL A 93 -6.53 7.57 -1.74
C VAL A 93 -7.77 8.44 -1.89
N LYS A 94 -7.78 9.61 -1.25
CA LYS A 94 -8.97 10.46 -1.17
C LYS A 94 -9.25 11.22 -2.49
N ASP A 95 -8.20 11.65 -3.18
CA ASP A 95 -8.31 12.50 -4.36
C ASP A 95 -7.98 11.75 -5.65
N SER A 96 -8.62 12.15 -6.76
CA SER A 96 -8.41 11.57 -8.08
C SER A 96 -6.98 11.79 -8.60
N ALA A 97 -6.46 13.01 -8.45
CA ALA A 97 -5.10 13.35 -8.84
C ALA A 97 -4.05 12.52 -8.06
N ASN A 98 -4.22 12.42 -6.74
CA ASN A 98 -3.32 11.63 -5.91
C ASN A 98 -3.44 10.12 -6.21
N TYR A 99 -4.60 9.64 -6.66
CA TYR A 99 -4.78 8.25 -7.12
C TYR A 99 -4.02 7.99 -8.42
N LEU A 100 -4.06 8.91 -9.39
CA LEU A 100 -3.26 8.80 -10.61
C LEU A 100 -1.76 8.79 -10.32
N ASP A 101 -1.29 9.68 -9.43
CA ASP A 101 0.09 9.71 -8.97
C ASP A 101 0.49 8.45 -8.20
N HIS A 102 -0.46 7.87 -7.46
CA HIS A 102 -0.25 6.62 -6.74
C HIS A 102 -0.01 5.46 -7.72
N ILE A 103 -0.85 5.26 -8.73
CA ILE A 103 -0.68 4.17 -9.71
C ILE A 103 0.60 4.39 -10.53
N ASN A 104 0.95 5.65 -10.85
CA ASN A 104 2.21 6.02 -11.51
C ASN A 104 3.44 5.95 -10.58
N GLY A 105 3.24 5.73 -9.29
CA GLY A 105 4.27 5.83 -8.27
C GLY A 105 5.28 4.68 -8.29
N LYS A 106 6.52 4.98 -7.88
CA LYS A 106 7.62 4.00 -7.71
C LYS A 106 7.25 2.77 -6.88
N LYS A 107 6.39 2.96 -5.87
CA LYS A 107 5.96 1.89 -4.96
C LYS A 107 4.98 0.94 -5.64
N HIS A 108 3.97 1.49 -6.29
CA HIS A 108 2.96 0.73 -7.05
C HIS A 108 3.60 -0.06 -8.20
N GLN A 109 4.41 0.62 -9.02
CA GLN A 109 5.10 -0.01 -10.15
C GLN A 109 6.06 -1.13 -9.71
N ARG A 110 6.67 -0.97 -8.53
CA ARG A 110 7.54 -1.98 -7.91
C ARG A 110 6.77 -3.22 -7.47
N ALA A 111 5.57 -3.06 -6.92
CA ALA A 111 4.70 -4.17 -6.54
C ALA A 111 4.22 -4.95 -7.78
N LEU A 112 4.00 -4.25 -8.90
CA LEU A 112 3.71 -4.86 -10.21
C LEU A 112 4.92 -5.53 -10.89
N GLY A 113 6.11 -5.50 -10.28
CA GLY A 113 7.30 -6.13 -10.86
C GLY A 113 7.91 -5.38 -12.05
N MET A 114 7.53 -4.12 -12.26
CA MET A 114 8.06 -3.26 -13.32
C MET A 114 9.06 -2.24 -12.78
N SER A 115 10.02 -1.84 -13.62
CA SER A 115 10.93 -0.74 -13.31
C SER A 115 10.44 0.54 -13.95
N MET A 116 10.68 1.70 -13.33
CA MET A 116 10.37 3.00 -13.94
C MET A 116 11.32 3.39 -15.09
N ARG A 117 12.22 2.49 -15.53
CA ARG A 117 13.08 2.77 -16.67
C ARG A 117 12.30 2.46 -17.94
N VAL A 118 12.24 3.45 -18.82
CA VAL A 118 11.64 3.35 -20.16
C VAL A 118 12.76 3.03 -21.15
N GLU A 119 12.47 2.22 -22.16
CA GLU A 119 13.41 1.96 -23.26
C GLU A 119 13.62 3.20 -24.12
N ARG A 120 14.80 3.33 -24.70
CA ARG A 120 15.10 4.44 -25.63
C ARG A 120 14.37 4.19 -26.95
N ALA A 121 13.71 5.23 -27.46
CA ALA A 121 12.99 5.15 -28.72
C ALA A 121 13.95 5.02 -29.91
N SER A 122 13.58 4.18 -30.88
CA SER A 122 14.25 4.08 -32.19
C SER A 122 13.60 4.97 -33.25
N LEU A 123 14.32 5.29 -34.33
CA LEU A 123 13.81 6.12 -35.43
C LEU A 123 12.52 5.55 -36.04
N GLN A 124 12.43 4.23 -36.20
CA GLN A 124 11.25 3.55 -36.72
C GLN A 124 10.04 3.69 -35.79
N GLN A 125 10.24 3.59 -34.47
CA GLN A 125 9.16 3.78 -33.48
C GLN A 125 8.63 5.22 -33.52
N VAL A 126 9.51 6.20 -33.70
CA VAL A 126 9.14 7.61 -33.82
C VAL A 126 8.29 7.83 -35.08
N LEU A 127 8.74 7.32 -36.23
CA LEU A 127 7.97 7.37 -37.49
C LEU A 127 6.58 6.74 -37.36
N ALA A 128 6.48 5.55 -36.78
CA ALA A 128 5.20 4.88 -36.57
C ALA A 128 4.27 5.68 -35.65
N ASN A 129 4.80 6.31 -34.59
CA ASN A 129 4.03 7.15 -33.68
C ASN A 129 3.55 8.44 -34.36
N PHE A 130 4.38 9.06 -35.20
CA PHE A 130 3.98 10.23 -35.99
C PHE A 130 2.84 9.88 -36.94
N LEU A 131 2.92 8.76 -37.65
CA LEU A 131 1.84 8.31 -38.54
C LEU A 131 0.53 8.09 -37.78
N LYS A 132 0.56 7.40 -36.63
CA LYS A 132 -0.62 7.17 -35.79
C LYS A 132 -1.25 8.47 -35.29
N LYS A 133 -0.45 9.41 -34.78
CA LYS A 133 -0.94 10.72 -34.31
C LYS A 133 -1.53 11.55 -35.45
N ASN A 134 -0.87 11.56 -36.61
CA ASN A 134 -1.35 12.30 -37.77
C ASN A 134 -2.66 11.71 -38.32
N PHE A 135 -2.85 10.39 -38.21
CA PHE A 135 -4.11 9.72 -38.54
C PHE A 135 -5.24 10.10 -37.58
N HIS A 136 -4.95 10.16 -36.28
CA HIS A 136 -5.93 10.58 -35.27
C HIS A 136 -6.34 12.04 -35.45
N LEU A 137 -5.38 12.94 -35.71
CA LEU A 137 -5.65 14.36 -36.00
C LEU A 137 -6.56 14.52 -37.23
N ARG A 138 -6.30 13.78 -38.32
CA ARG A 138 -7.14 13.87 -39.52
C ARG A 138 -8.55 13.31 -39.37
N MET A 139 -8.77 12.35 -38.46
CA MET A 139 -10.12 11.81 -38.20
C MET A 139 -10.89 12.58 -37.12
N GLY A 140 -10.18 13.28 -36.21
CA GLY A 140 -10.81 14.12 -35.19
C GLY A 140 -11.51 15.36 -35.75
N ASP A 141 -11.14 15.80 -36.96
CA ASP A 141 -11.72 16.96 -37.65
C ASP A 141 -12.93 16.62 -38.54
N LEU A 142 -13.42 15.37 -38.50
CA LEU A 142 -14.52 14.86 -39.34
C LEU A 142 -15.83 14.57 -38.58
N ASN A 143 -15.97 15.05 -37.34
CA ASN A 143 -17.24 15.08 -36.59
C ASN A 143 -17.46 16.45 -35.95
#